data_AF-A0A916LVS8-F1
#
_entry.id   AF-A0A916LVS8-F1
#
_cell.length_a   1.000
_cell.length_b   1.000
_cell.length_c   1.000
_cell.angle_alpha   90.00
_cell.angle_beta   90.00
_cell.angle_gamma   90.00
#
_symmetry.space_group_name_H-M   'P 1'
#
loop_
_entity.id
_entity.type
_entity.pdbx_description
1 polymer ?
#
loop_
_entity_poly.entity_id
_entity_poly.type
_entity_poly.pdbx_seq_one_letter_code
_entity_poly.pdbx_strand_id
1 'polypeptide(L)'
;MGDNAASQNQAHTRKNVDNTPAGARTPSPPLAIIAALAADRGIGYRDTLPWRLPEDLRHFKALTLGHRVIMGRKTWESLGRPLPGRENVVVSRQANFTAPGARVVANLADALALPGAEGEVFCIGGAQLYRVALPLAQRLYLTEIEHRFPADTFFPEFDRQCWRERSHQTHRQADPQGFTYHFVVYERAPQGVWASGIHSAN
;
A
#
# COMPACT_ATOMS: atom_id res chain seq x y z
N MET A 1 37.12 -53.58 -56.17
CA MET A 1 37.85 -52.87 -55.10
C MET A 1 37.18 -51.54 -54.85
N GLY A 2 36.78 -51.29 -53.60
CA GLY A 2 36.43 -49.98 -52.99
C GLY A 2 35.18 -49.28 -53.51
N ASP A 3 34.38 -48.57 -52.74
CA ASP A 3 34.12 -48.54 -51.29
C ASP A 3 32.82 -47.76 -51.12
N ASN A 4 32.16 -48.02 -50.00
CA ASN A 4 30.92 -47.47 -49.50
C ASN A 4 30.97 -45.94 -49.26
N ALA A 5 29.90 -45.18 -49.55
CA ALA A 5 29.50 -44.03 -48.73
C ALA A 5 28.15 -43.43 -49.15
N ALA A 6 27.23 -43.41 -48.19
CA ALA A 6 25.99 -42.66 -48.19
C ALA A 6 26.22 -41.13 -48.21
N SER A 7 25.25 -40.38 -48.75
CA SER A 7 24.94 -39.04 -48.23
C SER A 7 23.52 -38.64 -48.62
N GLN A 8 22.67 -38.66 -47.60
CA GLN A 8 21.34 -38.07 -47.55
C GLN A 8 21.48 -36.53 -47.62
N ASN A 9 20.79 -35.87 -48.55
CA ASN A 9 20.73 -34.42 -48.58
C ASN A 9 19.53 -33.96 -47.72
N GLN A 10 19.82 -33.53 -46.49
CA GLN A 10 18.83 -33.02 -45.55
C GLN A 10 18.40 -31.59 -45.94
N ALA A 11 17.09 -31.41 -46.05
CA ALA A 11 16.43 -30.12 -46.19
C ALA A 11 16.80 -29.21 -45.01
N HIS A 12 17.39 -28.05 -45.32
CA HIS A 12 17.68 -26.98 -44.38
C HIS A 12 16.37 -26.33 -43.91
N THR A 13 15.80 -26.83 -42.81
CA THR A 13 14.83 -26.07 -42.02
C THR A 13 15.58 -24.92 -41.34
N ARG A 14 15.39 -23.71 -41.87
CA ARG A 14 15.75 -22.47 -41.16
C ARG A 14 14.99 -22.48 -39.83
N LYS A 15 15.71 -22.64 -38.72
CA LYS A 15 15.17 -22.40 -37.38
C LYS A 15 14.76 -20.93 -37.32
N ASN A 16 13.46 -20.69 -37.22
CA ASN A 16 12.91 -19.38 -36.87
C ASN A 16 13.55 -18.98 -35.54
N VAL A 17 14.28 -17.88 -35.56
CA VAL A 17 14.84 -17.25 -34.37
C VAL A 17 13.65 -16.82 -33.52
N ASP A 18 13.61 -17.34 -32.30
CA ASP A 18 12.61 -17.03 -31.29
C ASP A 18 12.46 -15.52 -31.12
N ASN A 19 11.31 -14.99 -31.55
CA ASN A 19 10.91 -13.63 -31.27
C ASN A 19 10.33 -13.59 -29.85
N THR A 20 11.19 -13.67 -28.84
CA THR A 20 10.81 -13.47 -27.44
C THR A 20 10.51 -11.99 -27.22
N PRO A 21 9.27 -11.58 -26.85
CA PRO A 21 9.02 -10.19 -26.51
C PRO A 21 9.73 -9.85 -25.20
N ALA A 22 10.54 -8.80 -25.23
CA ALA A 22 11.21 -8.23 -24.08
C ALA A 22 10.21 -7.87 -22.97
N GLY A 23 10.44 -8.39 -21.77
CA GLY A 23 10.05 -7.81 -20.48
C GLY A 23 8.61 -7.30 -20.36
N ALA A 24 7.65 -8.21 -20.21
CA ALA A 24 6.35 -7.85 -19.62
C ALA A 24 6.60 -7.40 -18.18
N ARG A 25 6.63 -6.08 -17.93
CA ARG A 25 6.61 -5.52 -16.58
C ARG A 25 5.32 -6.00 -15.91
N THR A 26 5.42 -6.95 -14.98
CA THR A 26 4.29 -7.32 -14.13
C THR A 26 3.77 -6.04 -13.49
N PRO A 27 2.47 -5.70 -13.64
CA PRO A 27 1.93 -4.50 -13.02
C PRO A 27 2.13 -4.59 -11.51
N SER A 28 2.70 -3.54 -10.91
CA SER A 28 2.85 -3.45 -9.46
C SER A 28 1.48 -3.51 -8.80
N PRO A 29 1.34 -4.17 -7.63
CA PRO A 29 0.05 -4.29 -6.96
C PRO A 29 -0.48 -2.90 -6.56
N PRO A 30 -1.81 -2.68 -6.58
CA PRO A 30 -2.39 -1.42 -6.12
C PRO A 30 -2.07 -1.17 -4.64
N LEU A 31 -1.59 0.03 -4.34
CA LEU A 31 -1.24 0.48 -3.01
C LEU A 31 -2.45 1.15 -2.34
N ALA A 32 -2.87 0.60 -1.22
CA ALA A 32 -3.83 1.19 -0.31
C ALA A 32 -3.12 1.77 0.92
N ILE A 33 -3.64 2.88 1.45
CA ILE A 33 -3.29 3.36 2.78
C ILE A 33 -4.45 3.06 3.71
N ILE A 34 -4.16 2.54 4.90
CA ILE A 34 -5.14 2.38 5.98
C ILE A 34 -4.65 3.09 7.23
N ALA A 35 -5.49 3.95 7.81
CA ALA A 35 -5.15 4.77 8.96
C ALA A 35 -6.38 5.18 9.77
N ALA A 36 -6.24 5.28 11.09
CA ALA A 36 -7.22 5.91 11.97
C ALA A 36 -6.71 7.30 12.38
N LEU A 37 -7.54 8.32 12.20
CA LEU A 37 -7.19 9.74 12.32
C LEU A 37 -8.10 10.41 13.34
N ALA A 38 -7.54 11.13 14.31
CA ALA A 38 -8.27 12.10 15.11
C ALA A 38 -8.75 13.30 14.26
N ALA A 39 -9.61 14.15 14.81
CA ALA A 39 -10.20 15.29 14.09
C ALA A 39 -9.15 16.31 13.59
N ASP A 40 -7.96 16.32 14.16
CA ASP A 40 -6.80 17.13 13.77
C ASP A 40 -5.73 16.33 12.99
N ARG A 41 -6.09 15.13 12.49
CA ARG A 41 -5.22 14.14 11.85
C ARG A 41 -4.17 13.52 12.78
N GLY A 42 -4.31 13.65 14.10
CA GLY A 42 -3.47 12.92 15.05
C GLY A 42 -3.61 11.41 14.86
N ILE A 43 -2.47 10.69 14.81
CA ILE A 43 -2.40 9.23 14.62
C ILE A 43 -1.59 8.52 15.68
N GLY A 44 -1.01 9.26 16.63
CA GLY A 44 -0.17 8.68 17.66
C GLY A 44 0.30 9.72 18.67
N TYR A 45 0.54 9.23 19.88
CA TYR A 45 1.15 9.96 20.97
C TYR A 45 2.06 9.03 21.76
N ARG A 46 3.32 9.40 21.95
CA ARG A 46 4.34 8.61 22.67
C ARG A 46 4.39 7.16 22.18
N ASP A 47 4.45 6.97 20.86
CA ASP A 47 4.49 5.67 20.18
C ASP A 47 3.28 4.76 20.43
N THR A 48 2.15 5.32 20.87
CA THR A 48 0.87 4.60 21.09
C THR A 48 -0.31 5.31 20.43
N LEU A 49 -1.42 4.59 20.22
CA LEU A 49 -2.69 5.21 19.84
C LEU A 49 -3.32 5.87 21.08
N PRO A 50 -3.68 7.16 21.04
CA PRO A 50 -4.21 7.87 22.21
C PRO A 50 -5.69 7.56 22.50
N TRP A 51 -6.29 6.63 21.75
CA TRP A 51 -7.65 6.14 21.92
C TRP A 51 -7.71 4.62 21.93
N ARG A 52 -8.82 4.10 22.45
CA ARG A 52 -9.18 2.68 22.35
C ARG A 52 -10.42 2.53 21.48
N LEU A 53 -10.26 1.96 20.29
CA LEU A 53 -11.36 1.75 19.34
C LEU A 53 -11.31 0.30 18.80
N PRO A 54 -11.90 -0.68 19.51
CA PRO A 54 -11.88 -2.09 19.10
C PRO A 54 -12.54 -2.35 17.75
N GLU A 55 -13.54 -1.55 17.36
CA GLU A 55 -14.22 -1.59 16.08
C GLU A 55 -13.25 -1.33 14.92
N ASP A 56 -12.39 -0.33 15.06
CA ASP A 56 -11.34 -0.01 14.09
C ASP A 56 -10.32 -1.13 13.98
N LEU A 57 -9.88 -1.72 15.10
CA LEU A 57 -8.97 -2.87 15.07
C LEU A 57 -9.57 -4.08 14.36
N ARG A 58 -10.88 -4.33 14.53
CA ARG A 58 -11.61 -5.38 13.79
C ARG A 58 -11.70 -5.06 12.31
N HIS A 59 -12.02 -3.82 11.97
CA HIS A 59 -12.09 -3.34 10.58
C HIS A 59 -10.72 -3.44 9.88
N PHE A 60 -9.66 -2.93 10.51
CA PHE A 60 -8.28 -3.05 10.06
C PHE A 60 -7.88 -4.50 9.83
N LYS A 61 -8.17 -5.41 10.76
CA LYS A 61 -7.89 -6.83 10.60
C LYS A 61 -8.65 -7.41 9.39
N ALA A 62 -9.94 -7.11 9.26
CA ALA A 62 -10.76 -7.63 8.17
C ALA A 62 -10.26 -7.18 6.79
N LEU A 63 -9.88 -5.90 6.65
CA LEU A 63 -9.37 -5.36 5.39
C LEU A 63 -7.97 -5.88 5.02
N THR A 64 -7.11 -6.11 6.03
CA THR A 64 -5.70 -6.45 5.77
C THR A 64 -5.40 -7.94 5.81
N LEU A 65 -6.32 -8.80 6.28
CA LEU A 65 -6.08 -10.24 6.39
C LEU A 65 -5.78 -10.86 5.03
N GLY A 66 -4.75 -11.71 4.96
CA GLY A 66 -4.31 -12.34 3.72
C GLY A 66 -3.46 -11.42 2.82
N HIS A 67 -3.39 -10.13 3.11
CA HIS A 67 -2.64 -9.16 2.31
C HIS A 67 -1.24 -8.87 2.86
N ARG A 68 -0.43 -8.23 2.03
CA ARG A 68 0.82 -7.59 2.45
C ARG A 68 0.54 -6.30 3.20
N VAL A 69 1.14 -6.17 4.37
CA VAL A 69 1.11 -4.96 5.19
C VAL A 69 2.53 -4.38 5.29
N ILE A 70 2.67 -3.13 4.88
CA ILE A 70 3.92 -2.39 4.81
C ILE A 70 3.92 -1.34 5.90
N MET A 71 4.92 -1.37 6.76
CA MET A 71 5.03 -0.45 7.89
C MET A 71 6.45 0.08 8.09
N GLY A 72 6.57 1.25 8.68
CA GLY A 72 7.85 1.80 9.12
C GLY A 72 8.34 1.12 10.39
N ARG A 73 9.66 1.20 10.61
CA ARG A 73 10.33 0.60 11.77
C ARG A 73 9.76 1.01 13.14
N LYS A 74 9.41 2.28 13.36
CA LYS A 74 8.74 2.72 14.61
C LYS A 74 7.38 2.05 14.84
N THR A 75 6.59 1.90 13.78
CA THR A 75 5.29 1.23 13.84
C THR A 75 5.45 -0.25 14.18
N TRP A 76 6.47 -0.91 13.61
CA TRP A 76 6.82 -2.28 13.96
C TRP A 76 7.20 -2.41 15.44
N GLU A 77 8.07 -1.52 15.94
CA GLU A 77 8.50 -1.49 17.34
C GLU A 77 7.32 -1.31 18.30
N SER A 78 6.38 -0.40 17.97
CA SER A 78 5.15 -0.17 18.73
C SER A 78 4.19 -1.38 18.72
N LEU A 79 4.05 -2.06 17.56
CA LEU A 79 3.24 -3.28 17.45
C LEU A 79 3.82 -4.46 18.25
N GLY A 80 5.15 -4.54 18.36
CA GLY A 80 5.90 -5.54 19.13
C GLY A 80 5.89 -6.97 18.58
N ARG A 81 4.99 -7.29 17.63
CA ARG A 81 4.89 -8.63 17.01
C ARG A 81 4.31 -8.57 15.59
N PRO A 82 4.58 -9.58 14.74
CA PRO A 82 3.94 -9.70 13.45
C PRO A 82 2.42 -9.77 13.58
N LEU A 83 1.76 -9.16 12.61
CA LEU A 83 0.32 -9.25 12.45
C LEU A 83 -0.04 -10.64 11.87
N PRO A 84 -0.73 -11.53 12.60
CA PRO A 84 -0.98 -12.90 12.14
C PRO A 84 -1.82 -12.94 10.87
N GLY A 85 -1.53 -13.91 9.98
CA GLY A 85 -2.24 -14.11 8.72
C GLY A 85 -1.97 -13.02 7.67
N ARG A 86 -0.87 -12.28 7.79
CA ARG A 86 -0.47 -11.18 6.89
C ARG A 86 1.01 -11.31 6.53
N GLU A 87 1.36 -10.92 5.31
CA GLU A 87 2.76 -10.75 4.94
C GLU A 87 3.25 -9.41 5.53
N ASN A 88 4.04 -9.48 6.59
CA ASN A 88 4.55 -8.29 7.28
C ASN A 88 5.84 -7.81 6.61
N VAL A 89 5.86 -6.56 6.17
CA VAL A 89 7.03 -5.91 5.55
C VAL A 89 7.38 -4.63 6.33
N VAL A 90 8.63 -4.54 6.79
CA VAL A 90 9.14 -3.40 7.55
C VAL A 90 10.12 -2.61 6.70
N VAL A 91 9.85 -1.32 6.55
CA VAL A 91 10.73 -0.37 5.86
C VAL A 91 11.70 0.25 6.88
N SER A 92 12.99 0.00 6.71
CA SER A 92 14.06 0.57 7.55
C SER A 92 15.34 0.77 6.73
N ARG A 93 15.99 1.93 6.94
CA ARG A 93 17.31 2.23 6.35
C ARG A 93 18.47 1.82 7.26
N GLN A 94 18.18 1.37 8.48
CA GLN A 94 19.21 0.97 9.43
C GLN A 94 19.83 -0.35 8.98
N ALA A 95 21.12 -0.31 8.66
CA ALA A 95 21.89 -1.52 8.41
C ALA A 95 21.79 -2.45 9.63
N ASN A 96 21.54 -3.74 9.38
CA ASN A 96 21.40 -4.80 10.38
C ASN A 96 20.14 -4.77 11.25
N PHE A 97 19.14 -3.93 10.94
CA PHE A 97 17.85 -4.02 11.61
C PHE A 97 17.14 -5.34 11.28
N THR A 98 16.66 -6.05 12.30
CA THR A 98 15.91 -7.30 12.16
C THR A 98 14.50 -7.14 12.70
N ALA A 99 13.54 -7.78 12.02
CA ALA A 99 12.15 -7.82 12.40
C ALA A 99 11.69 -9.28 12.35
N PRO A 100 11.82 -10.05 13.45
CA PRO A 100 11.44 -11.46 13.45
C PRO A 100 10.01 -11.67 12.98
N GLY A 101 9.81 -12.55 11.99
CA GLY A 101 8.49 -12.80 11.39
C GLY A 101 8.02 -11.75 10.37
N ALA A 102 8.88 -10.81 9.99
CA ALA A 102 8.65 -9.86 8.91
C ALA A 102 9.85 -9.78 7.96
N ARG A 103 9.59 -9.32 6.72
CA ARG A 103 10.66 -8.99 5.78
C ARG A 103 11.09 -7.55 5.97
N VAL A 104 12.40 -7.29 6.02
CA VAL A 104 12.95 -5.92 6.10
C VAL A 104 13.40 -5.48 4.71
N VAL A 105 13.03 -4.26 4.31
CA VAL A 105 13.43 -3.62 3.04
C VAL A 105 13.84 -2.17 3.27
N ALA A 106 14.61 -1.58 2.35
CA ALA A 106 15.22 -0.26 2.56
C ALA A 106 14.25 0.90 2.31
N ASN A 107 13.28 0.72 1.42
CA ASN A 107 12.34 1.76 1.02
C ASN A 107 10.98 1.19 0.56
N LEU A 108 10.02 2.07 0.29
CA LEU A 108 8.68 1.67 -0.15
C LEU A 108 8.69 0.99 -1.53
N ALA A 109 9.51 1.44 -2.47
CA ALA A 109 9.58 0.84 -3.80
C ALA A 109 10.04 -0.63 -3.72
N ASP A 110 11.03 -0.92 -2.88
CA ASP A 110 11.46 -2.31 -2.62
C ASP A 110 10.31 -3.14 -2.06
N ALA A 111 9.52 -2.60 -1.12
CA ALA A 111 8.35 -3.28 -0.53
C ALA A 111 7.29 -3.62 -1.58
N LEU A 112 7.05 -2.71 -2.53
CA LEU A 112 6.12 -2.89 -3.64
C LEU A 112 6.64 -3.86 -4.71
N ALA A 113 7.96 -3.95 -4.87
CA ALA A 113 8.61 -4.83 -5.85
C ALA A 113 8.73 -6.30 -5.38
N LEU A 114 8.48 -6.58 -4.09
CA LEU A 114 8.48 -7.94 -3.59
C LEU A 114 7.44 -8.80 -4.33
N PRO A 115 7.79 -10.02 -4.78
CA PRO A 115 6.85 -10.88 -5.50
C PRO A 115 5.76 -11.43 -4.56
N GLY A 116 4.69 -11.98 -5.13
CA GLY A 116 3.68 -12.76 -4.40
C GLY A 116 2.60 -11.95 -3.68
N ALA A 117 2.51 -10.63 -3.90
CA ALA A 117 1.34 -9.87 -3.46
C ALA A 117 0.14 -10.22 -4.33
N GLU A 118 -0.91 -10.76 -3.71
CA GLU A 118 -2.21 -10.96 -4.34
C GLU A 118 -3.14 -9.80 -3.96
N GLY A 119 -3.64 -9.08 -4.98
CA GLY A 119 -4.52 -7.93 -4.77
C GLY A 119 -3.81 -6.69 -4.22
N GLU A 120 -4.46 -6.01 -3.28
CA GLU A 120 -3.94 -4.78 -2.69
C GLU A 120 -2.81 -5.03 -1.68
N VAL A 121 -1.91 -4.07 -1.61
CA VAL A 121 -0.91 -3.97 -0.54
C VAL A 121 -1.23 -2.76 0.33
N PHE A 122 -1.11 -2.91 1.64
CA PHE A 122 -1.54 -1.90 2.60
C PHE A 122 -0.34 -1.21 3.26
N CYS A 123 -0.18 0.09 3.03
CA CYS A 123 0.65 0.92 3.88
C CYS A 123 -0.11 1.23 5.18
N ILE A 124 0.41 0.74 6.30
CA ILE A 124 -0.21 0.87 7.62
C ILE A 124 0.53 1.89 8.52
N GLY A 125 1.39 2.71 7.93
CA GLY A 125 2.09 3.82 8.60
C GLY A 125 3.53 3.49 9.00
N GLY A 126 4.20 4.28 9.81
CA GLY A 126 3.74 5.53 10.43
C GLY A 126 3.88 6.76 9.52
N ALA A 127 3.80 7.95 10.12
CA ALA A 127 3.74 9.25 9.42
C ALA A 127 4.73 9.43 8.26
N GLN A 128 5.99 9.02 8.44
CA GLN A 128 7.01 9.12 7.39
C GLN A 128 6.71 8.21 6.20
N LEU A 129 6.24 6.98 6.45
CA LEU A 129 5.89 6.05 5.39
C LEU A 129 4.60 6.49 4.70
N TYR A 130 3.61 6.98 5.44
CA TYR A 130 2.41 7.58 4.85
C TYR A 130 2.76 8.71 3.90
N ARG A 131 3.68 9.61 4.26
CA ARG A 131 4.08 10.74 3.40
C ARG A 131 4.60 10.31 2.03
N VAL A 132 5.37 9.22 1.96
CA VAL A 132 5.92 8.71 0.70
C VAL A 132 4.94 7.78 -0.03
N ALA A 133 4.03 7.12 0.69
CA ALA A 133 2.99 6.27 0.12
C ALA A 133 1.82 7.06 -0.48
N LEU A 134 1.45 8.18 0.15
CA LEU A 134 0.29 8.99 -0.21
C LEU A 134 0.25 9.45 -1.67
N PRO A 135 1.34 9.92 -2.32
CA PRO A 135 1.29 10.26 -3.75
C PRO A 135 1.14 9.04 -4.67
N LEU A 136 1.49 7.84 -4.19
CA LEU A 136 1.47 6.60 -4.97
C LEU A 136 0.20 5.77 -4.74
N ALA A 137 -0.56 6.01 -3.67
CA ALA A 137 -1.70 5.19 -3.27
C ALA A 137 -2.89 5.34 -4.23
N GLN A 138 -3.60 4.25 -4.52
CA GLN A 138 -4.84 4.25 -5.31
C GLN A 138 -6.08 4.36 -4.41
N ARG A 139 -5.99 3.93 -3.15
CA ARG A 139 -7.09 3.92 -2.18
C ARG A 139 -6.65 4.39 -0.80
N LEU A 140 -7.55 5.08 -0.10
CA LEU A 140 -7.43 5.34 1.33
C LEU A 140 -8.61 4.67 2.05
N TYR A 141 -8.30 3.92 3.09
CA TYR A 141 -9.24 3.38 4.07
C TYR A 141 -9.01 4.16 5.37
N LEU A 142 -9.81 5.19 5.59
CA LEU A 142 -9.65 6.08 6.73
C LEU A 142 -10.73 5.83 7.77
N THR A 143 -10.31 5.65 9.02
CA THR A 143 -11.18 5.79 10.18
C THR A 143 -11.07 7.24 10.67
N GLU A 144 -12.02 8.09 10.31
CA GLU A 144 -12.04 9.50 10.71
C GLU A 144 -12.79 9.64 12.04
N ILE A 145 -12.08 9.97 13.13
CA ILE A 145 -12.63 10.09 14.48
C ILE A 145 -12.97 11.55 14.76
N GLU A 146 -14.23 11.83 15.10
CA GLU A 146 -14.73 13.18 15.44
C GLU A 146 -14.34 13.60 16.87
N HIS A 147 -13.09 13.36 17.25
CA HIS A 147 -12.56 13.72 18.57
C HIS A 147 -11.09 14.11 18.44
N ARG A 148 -10.65 15.05 19.29
CA ARG A 148 -9.25 15.46 19.39
C ARG A 148 -8.61 14.79 20.58
N PHE A 149 -7.43 14.24 20.39
CA PHE A 149 -6.61 13.65 21.44
C PHE A 149 -5.26 14.35 21.47
N PRO A 150 -4.50 14.27 22.58
CA PRO A 150 -3.08 14.60 22.54
C PRO A 150 -2.39 13.77 21.45
N ALA A 151 -1.62 14.44 20.58
CA ALA A 151 -0.92 13.82 19.46
C ALA A 151 0.44 14.49 19.25
N ASP A 152 1.47 13.69 18.96
CA ASP A 152 2.81 14.14 18.53
C ASP A 152 3.13 13.68 17.10
N THR A 153 2.28 12.79 16.57
CA THR A 153 2.42 12.18 15.26
C THR A 153 1.12 12.37 14.50
N PHE A 154 1.23 12.93 13.29
CA PHE A 154 0.09 13.30 12.47
C PHE A 154 0.15 12.61 11.10
N PHE A 155 -1.02 12.28 10.56
CA PHE A 155 -1.15 11.87 9.18
C PHE A 155 -0.83 13.05 8.25
N PRO A 156 -0.11 12.84 7.13
CA PRO A 156 0.23 13.92 6.21
C PRO A 156 -1.03 14.61 5.69
N GLU A 157 -0.93 15.92 5.48
CA GLU A 157 -1.96 16.64 4.72
C GLU A 157 -2.04 16.08 3.30
N PHE A 158 -3.26 16.02 2.78
CA PHE A 158 -3.53 15.55 1.44
C PHE A 158 -4.63 16.41 0.83
N ASP A 159 -4.49 16.71 -0.46
CA ASP A 159 -5.52 17.43 -1.20
C ASP A 159 -6.72 16.51 -1.41
N ARG A 160 -7.84 16.82 -0.74
CA ARG A 160 -9.08 16.06 -0.85
C ARG A 160 -9.67 16.11 -2.27
N GLN A 161 -9.34 17.10 -3.10
CA GLN A 161 -9.81 17.17 -4.49
C GLN A 161 -9.21 16.06 -5.36
N CYS A 162 -8.05 15.53 -4.98
CA CYS A 162 -7.43 14.37 -5.63
C CYS A 162 -8.12 13.03 -5.29
N TRP A 163 -9.15 13.03 -4.44
CA TRP A 163 -9.79 11.83 -3.92
C TRP A 163 -11.31 11.92 -4.06
N ARG A 164 -11.92 10.83 -4.51
CA ARG A 164 -13.36 10.66 -4.55
C ARG A 164 -13.78 9.72 -3.44
N GLU A 165 -14.72 10.16 -2.60
CA GLU A 165 -15.36 9.29 -1.62
C GLU A 165 -16.16 8.19 -2.32
N ARG A 166 -15.95 6.94 -1.90
CA ARG A 166 -16.62 5.74 -2.42
C ARG A 166 -17.64 5.18 -1.45
N SER A 167 -17.36 5.30 -0.16
CA SER A 167 -18.28 4.89 0.89
C SER A 167 -17.96 5.63 2.17
N HIS A 168 -19.00 5.92 2.94
CA HIS A 168 -18.94 6.53 4.26
C HIS A 168 -19.90 5.79 5.17
N GLN A 169 -19.41 5.28 6.29
CA GLN A 169 -20.21 4.63 7.31
C GLN A 169 -20.00 5.34 8.64
N THR A 170 -21.06 5.93 9.18
CA THR A 170 -21.02 6.62 10.48
C THR A 170 -21.31 5.67 11.62
N HIS A 171 -20.48 5.72 12.65
CA HIS A 171 -20.60 4.93 13.86
C HIS A 171 -20.43 5.81 15.09
N ARG A 172 -20.96 5.33 16.22
CA ARG A 172 -20.73 5.91 17.53
C ARG A 172 -20.33 4.80 18.49
N GLN A 173 -19.32 5.04 19.31
CA GLN A 173 -18.98 4.09 20.38
C GLN A 173 -20.17 3.93 21.33
N ALA A 174 -20.36 2.70 21.83
CA ALA A 174 -21.46 2.39 22.76
C ALA A 174 -21.27 3.01 24.16
N ASP A 175 -20.07 3.50 24.47
CA ASP A 175 -19.79 4.24 25.70
C ASP A 175 -20.57 5.58 25.72
N PRO A 176 -21.25 5.94 26.82
CA PRO A 176 -21.88 7.26 26.96
C PRO A 176 -20.94 8.45 26.71
N GLN A 177 -19.65 8.33 27.03
CA GLN A 177 -18.59 9.31 26.76
C GLN A 177 -17.82 8.99 25.46
N GLY A 178 -18.32 8.04 24.69
CA GLY A 178 -17.75 7.62 23.42
C GLY A 178 -17.89 8.68 22.33
N PHE A 179 -17.02 8.59 21.35
CA PHE A 179 -16.97 9.50 20.22
C PHE A 179 -17.62 8.91 18.96
N THR A 180 -18.02 9.79 18.06
CA THR A 180 -18.41 9.46 16.68
C THR A 180 -17.15 9.21 15.85
N TYR A 181 -17.24 8.28 14.91
CA TYR A 181 -16.20 8.02 13.93
C TYR A 181 -16.81 7.50 12.63
N HIS A 182 -16.04 7.59 11.55
CA HIS A 182 -16.48 7.16 10.22
C HIS A 182 -15.49 6.20 9.61
N PHE A 183 -15.96 5.09 9.06
CA PHE A 183 -15.19 4.31 8.11
C PHE A 183 -15.43 4.90 6.72
N VAL A 184 -14.39 5.52 6.16
CA VAL A 184 -14.46 6.20 4.86
C VAL A 184 -13.47 5.56 3.90
N VAL A 185 -13.96 5.23 2.71
CA VAL A 185 -13.12 4.72 1.62
C VAL A 185 -13.03 5.81 0.57
N TYR A 186 -11.82 6.23 0.26
CA TYR A 186 -11.52 7.13 -0.84
C TYR A 186 -10.80 6.37 -1.95
N GLU A 187 -11.15 6.70 -3.19
CA GLU A 187 -10.43 6.24 -4.38
C GLU A 187 -9.80 7.45 -5.04
N ARG A 188 -8.56 7.30 -5.53
CA ARG A 188 -7.88 8.40 -6.22
C ARG A 188 -8.71 8.81 -7.44
N ALA A 189 -9.02 10.09 -7.55
CA ALA A 189 -9.71 10.61 -8.71
C ALA A 189 -8.82 10.37 -9.95
N PRO A 190 -9.39 9.94 -11.10
CA PRO A 190 -8.66 9.91 -12.35
C PRO A 190 -8.09 11.32 -12.58
N GLN A 191 -6.78 11.44 -12.80
CA GLN A 191 -6.23 12.71 -13.27
C GLN A 191 -6.88 12.98 -14.63
N GLY A 192 -7.87 13.87 -14.64
CA GLY A 192 -8.60 14.22 -15.85
C GLY A 192 -7.66 14.90 -16.83
N VAL A 193 -7.55 14.30 -18.00
CA VAL A 193 -7.08 14.89 -19.26
C VAL A 193 -7.87 16.17 -19.52
N TRP A 194 -7.36 17.31 -19.04
CA TRP A 194 -7.84 18.65 -19.38
C TRP A 194 -6.67 19.60 -19.55
N ALA A 195 -5.78 19.27 -20.48
CA ALA A 195 -4.80 20.21 -21.01
C ALA A 195 -4.85 20.14 -22.54
N SER A 196 -5.90 20.74 -23.14
CA SER A 196 -5.86 21.44 -24.43
C SER A 196 -7.28 21.73 -24.94
N GLY A 197 -7.61 23.02 -24.97
CA GLY A 197 -8.85 23.60 -25.48
C GLY A 197 -9.08 24.88 -24.66
N ILE A 198 -8.92 26.10 -25.16
CA ILE A 198 -9.04 26.59 -26.53
C ILE A 198 -8.15 27.85 -26.61
N HIS A 199 -7.09 27.83 -27.44
CA HIS A 199 -6.60 29.08 -28.03
C HIS A 199 -7.42 29.29 -29.30
N SER A 200 -8.42 30.15 -29.22
CA SER A 200 -8.98 30.80 -30.40
C SER A 200 -8.98 32.29 -30.13
N ALA A 201 -8.19 32.98 -30.94
CA ALA A 201 -8.07 34.41 -31.02
C ALA A 201 -9.44 35.08 -31.19
N ASN A 202 -9.57 36.27 -30.62
CA ASN A 202 -10.11 37.42 -31.33
C ASN A 202 -9.43 38.70 -30.83
#